data_AF-A0A6V7HR13-F1
#
_entry.id   AF-A0A6V7HR13-F1
#
_cell.length_a   1.000
_cell.length_b   1.000
_cell.length_c   1.000
_cell.angle_alpha   90.00
_cell.angle_beta   90.00
_cell.angle_gamma   90.00
#
_symmetry.space_group_name_H-M   'P 1'
#
loop_
_entity.id
_entity.type
_entity.pdbx_description
1 polymer ?
#
loop_
_entity_poly.entity_id
_entity_poly.type
_entity_poly.pdbx_seq_one_letter_code
_entity_poly.pdbx_strand_id
1 'polypeptide(L)'
;LGYAMIPLQFTYVNSTLGFFFKSWNLYILSCALLTPILVLLYAFLPETPKYLAETGQHTELLKLLQDIYHKNTGNPREQYL
;
A
#
# COMPACT_ATOMS: atom_id res chain seq x y z
N LEU A 1 -11.55 -11.18 3.29
CA LEU A 1 -12.04 -10.34 4.42
C LEU A 1 -13.55 -10.45 4.61
N GLY A 2 -14.38 -10.14 3.60
CA GLY A 2 -15.84 -10.19 3.73
C GLY A 2 -16.41 -11.53 4.17
N TYR A 3 -15.97 -12.65 3.57
CA TYR A 3 -16.41 -14.00 3.96
C TYR A 3 -16.14 -14.38 5.42
N ALA A 4 -15.11 -13.81 6.04
CA ALA A 4 -14.79 -14.08 7.44
C ALA A 4 -15.55 -13.15 8.40
N MET A 5 -15.83 -11.91 8.00
CA MET A 5 -16.39 -10.88 8.88
C MET A 5 -17.91 -10.76 8.83
N ILE A 6 -18.52 -10.90 7.65
CA ILE A 6 -19.98 -10.76 7.47
C ILE A 6 -20.80 -11.79 8.27
N PRO A 7 -20.44 -13.09 8.35
CA PRO A 7 -21.26 -14.07 9.06
C PRO A 7 -21.17 -13.94 10.60
N LEU A 8 -20.29 -13.09 11.14
CA LEU A 8 -20.21 -12.82 12.57
C LEU A 8 -21.53 -12.21 13.05
N GLN A 9 -22.13 -12.79 14.10
CA GLN A 9 -23.41 -12.34 14.66
C GLN A 9 -23.25 -11.23 15.70
N PHE A 10 -22.19 -10.42 15.63
CA PHE A 10 -22.02 -9.33 16.58
C PHE A 10 -22.94 -8.16 16.21
N THR A 11 -23.59 -7.61 17.22
CA THR A 11 -24.40 -6.39 17.10
C THR A 11 -24.25 -5.62 18.41
N TYR A 12 -23.72 -4.41 18.34
CA TYR A 12 -23.63 -3.49 19.46
C TYR A 12 -24.57 -2.31 19.20
N VAL A 13 -25.48 -2.07 20.14
CA VAL A 13 -26.47 -1.00 20.05
C VAL A 13 -26.42 -0.21 21.33
N ASN A 14 -26.21 1.09 21.21
CA ASN A 14 -26.36 2.04 22.32
C ASN A 14 -27.50 2.98 21.97
N SER A 15 -28.67 2.75 22.58
CA SER A 15 -29.90 3.50 22.34
C SER A 15 -29.86 4.93 22.89
N THR A 16 -29.08 5.19 23.93
CA THR A 16 -28.91 6.54 24.51
C THR A 16 -28.12 7.46 23.58
N LEU A 17 -27.16 6.93 22.83
CA LEU A 17 -26.31 7.66 21.89
C LEU A 17 -26.71 7.49 20.42
N GLY A 18 -27.74 6.68 20.14
CA GLY A 18 -28.18 6.37 18.77
C GLY A 18 -27.15 5.61 17.92
N PHE A 19 -26.22 4.90 18.55
CA PHE A 19 -25.11 4.22 17.87
C PHE A 19 -25.45 2.75 17.58
N PHE A 20 -25.28 2.34 16.33
CA PHE A 20 -25.52 0.98 15.85
C PHE A 20 -24.28 0.45 15.13
N PHE A 21 -23.77 -0.68 15.59
CA PHE A 21 -22.58 -1.29 15.04
C PHE A 21 -22.81 -2.79 14.79
N LYS A 22 -22.78 -3.18 13.51
CA LYS A 22 -23.03 -4.55 13.04
C LYS A 22 -21.80 -5.11 12.32
N SER A 23 -21.82 -6.41 12.03
CA SER A 23 -20.74 -7.13 11.33
C SER A 23 -20.23 -6.50 10.04
N TRP A 24 -21.13 -5.99 9.23
CA TRP A 24 -20.76 -5.29 7.99
C TRP A 24 -20.03 -3.95 8.25
N ASN A 25 -20.27 -3.26 9.37
CA ASN A 25 -19.53 -2.05 9.73
C ASN A 25 -18.05 -2.38 10.02
N LEU A 26 -17.78 -3.50 10.71
CA LEU A 26 -16.41 -3.98 10.91
C LEU A 26 -15.74 -4.33 9.59
N TYR A 27 -16.46 -4.96 8.66
CA TYR A 27 -15.93 -5.22 7.33
C TYR A 27 -15.50 -3.92 6.63
N ILE A 28 -16.37 -2.90 6.62
CA ILE A 28 -16.04 -1.60 6.03
C ILE A 28 -14.83 -0.95 6.71
N LEU A 29 -14.79 -0.95 8.05
CA LEU A 29 -13.65 -0.40 8.80
C LEU A 29 -12.35 -1.13 8.48
N SER A 30 -12.38 -2.47 8.35
CA SER A 30 -11.20 -3.25 8.01
C SER A 30 -10.66 -2.89 6.61
N CYS A 31 -11.56 -2.70 5.64
CA CYS A 31 -11.19 -2.28 4.29
C CYS A 31 -10.66 -0.84 4.30
N ALA A 32 -11.33 0.06 5.03
CA ALA A 32 -10.91 1.45 5.15
C ALA A 32 -9.53 1.58 5.81
N LEU A 33 -9.19 0.70 6.75
CA LEU A 33 -7.90 0.69 7.44
C LEU A 33 -6.76 0.19 6.53
N LEU A 34 -7.04 -0.65 5.54
CA LEU A 34 -6.03 -1.07 4.57
C LEU A 34 -5.57 0.09 3.67
N THR A 35 -6.47 1.01 3.35
CA THR A 35 -6.17 2.17 2.49
C THR A 35 -5.03 3.07 3.02
N PRO A 36 -5.05 3.58 4.26
CA PRO A 36 -3.95 4.41 4.76
C PRO A 36 -2.64 3.63 4.85
N ILE A 37 -2.68 2.32 5.15
CA ILE A 37 -1.48 1.47 5.11
C ILE A 37 -0.89 1.46 3.70
N LEU A 38 -1.73 1.27 2.67
CA LEU A 38 -1.30 1.32 1.27
C LEU A 38 -0.76 2.69 0.87
N VAL A 39 -1.40 3.78 1.30
CA VAL A 39 -0.92 5.15 1.05
C VAL A 39 0.45 5.37 1.67
N LEU A 40 0.66 4.91 2.92
CA LEU A 40 1.95 5.00 3.58
C LEU A 40 3.02 4.19 2.84
N LEU A 41 2.71 2.96 2.43
CA LEU A 41 3.63 2.14 1.63
C LEU A 41 3.96 2.82 0.29
N TYR A 42 2.95 3.38 -0.39
CA TYR A 42 3.12 4.06 -1.66
C TYR A 42 4.01 5.30 -1.54
N ALA A 43 3.96 6.03 -0.42
CA ALA A 43 4.84 7.17 -0.17
C ALA A 43 6.33 6.80 -0.08
N PHE A 44 6.66 5.53 0.18
CA PHE A 44 8.05 5.04 0.18
C PHE A 44 8.49 4.41 -1.15
N LEU A 45 7.57 4.22 -2.10
CA LEU A 45 7.94 3.72 -3.42
C LEU A 45 8.60 4.86 -4.22
N PRO A 46 9.72 4.59 -4.89
CA PRO A 46 10.31 5.56 -5.80
C PRO A 46 9.43 5.70 -7.05
N GLU A 47 9.66 6.78 -7.78
CA GLU A 47 8.96 7.03 -9.05
C GLU A 47 9.20 5.91 -10.08
N THR A 48 8.23 5.75 -10.98
CA THR A 48 8.33 4.65 -11.95
C THR A 48 9.49 4.87 -12.92
N PRO A 49 10.26 3.82 -13.29
CA PRO A 49 11.36 3.97 -14.25
C PRO A 49 10.90 4.56 -15.58
N LYS A 50 9.68 4.19 -16.01
CA LYS A 50 9.06 4.72 -17.23
C LYS A 50 8.87 6.23 -17.17
N TYR A 51 8.32 6.75 -16.07
CA TYR A 51 8.11 8.18 -15.90
C TYR A 51 9.44 8.95 -15.92
N LEU A 52 10.46 8.47 -15.22
CA LEU A 52 11.79 9.11 -15.20
C LEU A 52 12.44 9.10 -16.60
N ALA A 53 12.24 8.02 -17.37
CA ALA A 53 12.73 7.93 -18.74
C ALA A 53 12.04 8.93 -19.68
N GLU A 54 10.71 9.05 -19.60
CA GLU A 54 9.92 9.94 -20.47
C GLU A 54 10.10 11.42 -20.11
N THR A 55 10.34 11.74 -18.83
CA THR A 55 10.58 13.12 -18.38
C THR A 55 12.03 13.59 -18.57
N GLY A 56 12.93 12.73 -19.08
CA GLY A 56 14.33 13.05 -19.32
C GLY A 56 15.20 13.09 -18.06
N GLN A 57 14.72 12.55 -16.93
CA GLN A 57 15.43 12.50 -15.65
C GLN A 57 16.45 11.35 -15.61
N HIS A 58 17.41 11.36 -16.54
CA HIS A 58 18.33 10.23 -16.78
C HIS A 58 19.22 9.89 -15.58
N THR A 59 19.63 10.88 -14.77
CA THR A 59 20.49 10.65 -13.60
C THR A 59 19.74 9.93 -12.47
N GLU A 60 18.50 10.29 -12.23
CA GLU A 60 17.63 9.63 -11.25
C GLU A 60 17.22 8.24 -11.73
N LEU A 61 16.89 8.11 -13.02
CA LEU A 61 16.61 6.82 -13.64
C LEU A 61 17.79 5.85 -13.49
N LEU A 62 19.01 6.29 -13.78
CA LEU A 62 20.19 5.44 -13.65
C LEU A 62 20.38 4.94 -12.22
N LYS A 63 20.23 5.82 -11.23
CA LYS A 63 20.30 5.45 -9.80
C LYS A 63 19.21 4.45 -9.42
N LEU A 64 17.98 4.68 -9.87
CA LEU A 64 16.85 3.76 -9.63
C LEU A 64 17.16 2.37 -10.20
N LEU A 65 17.66 2.28 -11.43
CA LEU A 65 17.96 1.02 -12.08
C LEU A 65 19.14 0.29 -11.41
N GLN A 66 20.17 1.03 -10.98
CA GLN A 66 21.26 0.49 -10.16
C GLN A 66 20.75 -0.08 -8.83
N ASP A 67 19.83 0.61 -8.16
CA ASP A 67 19.21 0.14 -6.92
C ASP A 67 18.40 -1.14 -7.12
N ILE A 68 17.63 -1.20 -8.20
CA ILE A 68 16.87 -2.40 -8.59
C ILE A 68 17.82 -3.55 -8.90
N TYR A 69 18.89 -3.31 -9.67
CA TYR A 69 19.90 -4.31 -10.00
C TYR A 69 20.56 -4.88 -8.75
N HIS A 70 21.02 -4.02 -7.83
CA HIS A 70 21.64 -4.42 -6.58
C HIS A 70 20.67 -5.24 -5.71
N LYS A 71 19.41 -4.80 -5.56
CA LYS A 71 18.40 -5.53 -4.77
C LYS A 71 18.07 -6.90 -5.36
N ASN A 72 18.07 -7.03 -6.68
CA ASN A 72 17.72 -8.29 -7.35
C ASN A 72 18.87 -9.28 -7.43
N THR A 73 20.11 -8.80 -7.55
CA THR A 73 21.30 -9.65 -7.80
C THR A 73 22.22 -9.78 -6.58
N GLY A 74 22.19 -8.80 -5.67
CA GLY A 74 23.18 -8.65 -4.59
C GLY A 74 24.51 -8.05 -5.04
N ASN A 75 24.72 -7.83 -6.34
CA ASN A 75 25.98 -7.30 -6.87
C ASN A 75 26.13 -5.78 -6.65
N PRO A 76 27.36 -5.24 -6.62
CA PRO A 76 27.59 -3.80 -6.50
C PRO A 76 26.90 -2.98 -7.61
N ARG A 77 26.45 -1.77 -7.27
CA ARG A 77 25.68 -0.89 -8.17
C ARG A 77 26.49 -0.44 -9.39
N GLU A 78 27.81 -0.36 -9.23
CA GLU A 78 28.76 0.09 -10.24
C GLU A 78 28.86 -0.89 -11.42
N GLN A 79 28.50 -2.16 -11.20
CA GLN A 79 28.48 -3.21 -12.23
C GLN A 79 27.23 -3.16 -13.13
N TYR A 80 26.31 -2.24 -12.87
CA TYR A 80 25.11 -2.08 -13.68
C TYR A 80 25.43 -1.57 -15.10
N LEU A 81 26.50 -0.79 -15.26
CA LEU A 81 26.94 -0.22 -16.54
C LEU A 81 28.07 -1.03 -17.18
#